data_AF-A0A1F8U7K9-F1
#
_entry.id   AF-A0A1F8U7K9-F1
#
_cell.length_a   1.000
_cell.length_b   1.000
_cell.length_c   1.000
_cell.angle_alpha   90.00
_cell.angle_beta   90.00
_cell.angle_gamma   90.00
#
_symmetry.space_group_name_H-M   'P 1'
#
loop_
_entity.id
_entity.type
_entity.pdbx_description
1 polymer ?
#
loop_
_entity_poly.entity_id
_entity_poly.type
_entity_poly.pdbx_seq_one_letter_code
_entity_poly.pdbx_strand_id
1 'polypeptide(L)'
;MNKQTLSFPPVENGQSLVELAVSLTVLLILLAGTVDFGIGLFHYVAMRDAAQEGALYGSINPPPHAGNWNCPHKSVASICDRVVNASGESGLIKNIYDAGMVISISVPDGACEGRSITVSLVYDYPVSMP
;
A
#
# COMPACT_ATOMS: atom_id res chain seq x y z
N MET A 1 -11.08 75.50 20.15
CA MET A 1 -11.46 74.26 19.42
C MET A 1 -10.56 73.14 19.90
N ASN A 2 -11.09 72.24 20.73
CA ASN A 2 -10.34 71.16 21.35
C ASN A 2 -10.57 69.88 20.53
N LYS A 3 -9.54 69.36 19.86
CA LYS A 3 -9.65 68.14 19.04
C LYS A 3 -9.47 66.93 19.95
N GLN A 4 -10.56 66.21 20.23
CA GLN A 4 -10.48 64.92 20.90
C GLN A 4 -10.00 63.86 19.88
N THR A 5 -8.79 63.37 20.08
CA THR A 5 -8.23 62.22 19.34
C THR A 5 -8.79 60.94 19.95
N LEU A 6 -9.68 60.26 19.24
CA LEU A 6 -10.16 58.92 19.57
C LEU A 6 -9.02 57.91 19.41
N SER A 7 -8.59 57.30 20.51
CA SER A 7 -7.62 56.19 20.52
C SER A 7 -8.38 54.87 20.55
N PHE A 8 -8.25 54.06 19.50
CA PHE A 8 -8.81 52.71 19.46
C PHE A 8 -7.92 51.75 20.27
N PRO A 9 -8.50 50.83 21.07
CA PRO A 9 -7.73 49.84 21.80
C PRO A 9 -7.05 48.86 20.82
N PRO A 10 -5.82 48.39 21.13
CA PRO A 10 -5.10 47.46 20.27
C PRO A 10 -5.87 46.14 20.14
N VAL A 11 -6.10 45.72 18.89
CA VAL A 11 -6.86 44.51 18.53
C VAL A 11 -5.92 43.30 18.54
N GLU A 12 -5.44 42.89 19.72
CA GLU A 12 -4.53 41.72 19.87
C GLU A 12 -5.22 40.50 20.51
N ASN A 13 -6.44 40.68 21.03
CA ASN A 13 -7.20 39.62 21.70
C ASN A 13 -7.75 38.62 20.67
N GLY A 14 -7.02 37.53 20.43
CA GLY A 14 -7.43 36.42 19.56
C GLY A 14 -6.40 36.00 18.52
N GLN A 15 -5.35 36.80 18.29
CA GLN A 15 -4.32 36.52 17.29
C GLN A 15 -3.61 35.17 17.54
N SER A 16 -3.21 34.92 18.79
CA SER A 16 -2.52 33.66 19.16
C SER A 16 -3.40 32.43 18.93
N LEU A 17 -4.71 32.54 19.14
CA LEU A 17 -5.66 31.43 18.95
C LEU A 17 -5.86 31.14 17.46
N VAL A 18 -5.88 32.17 16.62
CA VAL A 18 -5.94 32.05 15.15
C VAL A 18 -4.65 31.45 14.59
N GLU A 19 -3.49 31.90 15.06
CA GLU A 19 -2.18 31.38 14.63
C GLU A 19 -2.01 29.90 15.00
N LEU A 20 -2.44 29.51 16.20
CA LEU A 20 -2.49 28.12 16.62
C LEU A 20 -3.45 27.30 15.75
N ALA A 21 -4.65 27.83 15.47
CA ALA A 21 -5.64 27.14 14.65
C ALA A 21 -5.10 26.84 13.24
N VAL A 22 -4.47 27.82 12.59
CA VAL A 22 -3.87 27.65 11.26
C VAL A 22 -2.72 26.64 11.30
N SER A 23 -1.83 26.75 12.28
CA SER A 23 -0.70 25.83 12.46
C SER A 23 -1.19 24.40 12.68
N LEU A 24 -2.21 24.23 13.53
CA LEU A 24 -2.82 22.94 13.81
C LEU A 24 -3.48 22.34 12.56
N THR A 25 -4.17 23.15 11.75
CA THR A 25 -4.76 22.67 10.49
C THR A 25 -3.68 22.12 9.55
N VAL A 26 -2.55 22.82 9.41
CA VAL A 26 -1.43 22.35 8.58
C VAL A 26 -0.83 21.06 9.14
N LEU A 27 -0.64 20.98 10.47
CA LEU A 27 -0.15 19.76 11.12
C LEU A 27 -1.09 18.57 10.92
N LEU A 28 -2.41 18.78 10.98
CA LEU A 28 -3.40 17.72 10.75
C LEU A 28 -3.39 17.23 9.30
N ILE A 29 -3.21 18.11 8.31
CA ILE A 29 -3.07 17.71 6.91
C ILE A 29 -1.83 16.86 6.70
N LEU A 30 -0.69 17.26 7.28
CA LEU A 30 0.56 16.50 7.19
C LEU A 30 0.45 15.13 7.89
N LEU A 31 -0.19 15.08 9.06
CA LEU A 31 -0.45 13.84 9.78
C LEU A 31 -1.34 12.90 8.96
N ALA A 32 -2.44 13.43 8.40
CA ALA A 32 -3.37 12.69 7.58
C ALA A 32 -2.67 12.06 6.35
N GLY A 33 -1.87 12.85 5.62
CA GLY A 33 -1.08 12.35 4.49
C GLY A 33 -0.01 11.32 4.89
N THR A 34 0.63 11.49 6.06
CA THR A 34 1.62 10.53 6.58
C THR A 34 0.97 9.18 6.92
N VAL A 35 -0.22 9.20 7.49
CA VAL A 35 -0.98 7.98 7.81
C VAL A 35 -1.37 7.23 6.54
N ASP A 36 -1.91 7.91 5.52
CA ASP A 36 -2.30 7.27 4.26
C ASP A 36 -1.08 6.68 3.52
N PHE A 37 0.03 7.43 3.48
CA PHE A 37 1.30 6.94 2.94
C PHE A 37 1.80 5.69 3.69
N GLY A 38 1.71 5.70 5.02
CA GLY A 38 2.10 4.56 5.85
C GLY A 38 1.31 3.30 5.49
N ILE A 39 -0.01 3.41 5.33
CA ILE A 39 -0.88 2.30 4.93
C ILE A 39 -0.49 1.79 3.54
N GLY A 40 -0.30 2.68 2.56
CA GLY A 40 0.15 2.31 1.21
C GLY A 40 1.50 1.58 1.21
N LEU A 41 2.44 2.01 2.05
CA LEU A 41 3.73 1.33 2.21
C LEU A 41 3.58 -0.08 2.79
N PHE A 42 2.69 -0.28 3.77
CA PHE A 42 2.40 -1.61 4.30
C PHE A 42 1.82 -2.54 3.23
N HIS A 43 0.94 -2.05 2.34
CA HIS A 43 0.46 -2.82 1.19
C HIS A 43 1.61 -3.25 0.27
N TYR A 44 2.52 -2.32 -0.02
CA TYR A 44 3.67 -2.61 -0.87
C TYR A 44 4.58 -3.69 -0.27
N VAL A 45 4.88 -3.61 1.03
CA VAL A 45 5.69 -4.62 1.73
C VAL A 45 4.98 -5.98 1.74
N ALA A 46 3.69 -6.02 2.07
CA ALA A 46 2.92 -7.26 2.09
C ALA A 46 2.88 -7.95 0.72
N MET A 47 2.71 -7.18 -0.37
CA MET A 47 2.79 -7.72 -1.73
C MET A 47 4.19 -8.23 -2.04
N ARG A 48 5.25 -7.51 -1.66
CA ARG A 48 6.62 -7.95 -1.91
C ARG A 48 6.92 -9.27 -1.20
N ASP A 49 6.53 -9.40 0.05
CA ASP A 49 6.71 -10.63 0.84
C ASP A 49 5.91 -11.79 0.23
N ALA A 50 4.67 -11.53 -0.22
CA ALA A 50 3.86 -12.51 -0.93
C ALA A 50 4.46 -12.97 -2.26
N ALA A 51 5.01 -12.05 -3.06
CA ALA A 51 5.69 -12.38 -4.31
C ALA A 51 6.94 -13.22 -4.04
N GLN A 52 7.70 -12.90 -2.99
CA GLN A 52 8.87 -13.68 -2.58
C GLN A 52 8.48 -15.09 -2.13
N GLU A 53 7.45 -15.24 -1.32
CA GLU A 53 6.96 -16.55 -0.89
C GLU A 53 6.47 -17.38 -2.10
N GLY A 54 5.74 -16.76 -3.03
CA GLY A 54 5.30 -17.40 -4.27
C GLY A 54 6.47 -17.85 -5.15
N ALA A 55 7.49 -16.99 -5.32
CA ALA A 55 8.67 -17.32 -6.11
C ALA A 55 9.53 -18.40 -5.43
N LEU A 56 9.72 -18.31 -4.11
CA LEU A 56 10.44 -19.30 -3.31
C LEU A 56 9.76 -20.66 -3.41
N TYR A 57 8.46 -20.72 -3.10
CA TYR A 57 7.70 -21.96 -3.18
C TYR A 57 7.67 -22.51 -4.61
N GLY A 58 7.46 -21.65 -5.61
CA GLY A 58 7.45 -22.02 -7.02
C GLY A 58 8.82 -22.44 -7.56
N SER A 59 9.93 -22.05 -6.92
CA SER A 59 11.27 -22.57 -7.26
C SER A 59 11.51 -23.99 -6.73
N ILE A 60 10.90 -24.33 -5.58
CA ILE A 60 11.00 -25.64 -4.96
C ILE A 60 10.00 -26.61 -5.60
N ASN A 61 8.79 -26.13 -5.89
CA ASN A 61 7.68 -26.90 -6.47
C ASN A 61 7.21 -26.20 -7.75
N PRO A 62 7.98 -26.28 -8.83
CA PRO A 62 7.66 -25.57 -10.06
C PRO A 62 6.47 -26.20 -10.79
N PRO A 63 5.75 -25.41 -11.61
CA PRO A 63 4.64 -25.91 -12.41
C PRO A 63 5.11 -26.95 -13.44
N PRO A 64 4.21 -27.87 -13.86
CA PRO A 64 4.60 -29.05 -14.64
C PRO A 64 5.14 -28.75 -16.05
N HIS A 65 4.85 -27.57 -16.62
CA HIS A 65 5.31 -27.17 -17.95
C HIS A 65 5.67 -25.68 -17.94
N ALA A 66 6.40 -25.22 -18.96
CA ALA A 66 6.61 -23.79 -19.20
C ALA A 66 5.29 -23.09 -19.54
N GLY A 67 5.16 -21.80 -19.20
CA GLY A 67 3.98 -21.02 -19.51
C GLY A 67 3.80 -19.78 -18.65
N ASN A 68 2.69 -19.10 -18.90
CA ASN A 68 2.20 -17.99 -18.11
C ASN A 68 0.84 -18.37 -17.51
N TRP A 69 0.67 -18.19 -16.21
CA TRP A 69 -0.58 -18.50 -15.51
C TRP A 69 -1.01 -17.33 -14.66
N ASN A 70 -2.32 -17.13 -14.58
CA ASN A 70 -2.92 -16.18 -13.65
C ASN A 70 -3.66 -16.94 -12.56
N CYS A 71 -3.64 -16.44 -11.33
CA CYS A 71 -4.42 -17.04 -10.26
C CYS A 71 -5.91 -16.66 -10.38
N PRO A 72 -6.84 -17.56 -10.02
CA PRO A 72 -6.62 -18.93 -9.54
C PRO A 72 -6.55 -19.93 -10.73
N HIS A 73 -5.42 -20.61 -10.89
CA HIS A 73 -5.25 -21.65 -11.93
C HIS A 73 -4.78 -22.97 -11.33
N LYS A 74 -5.39 -24.09 -11.76
CA LYS A 74 -5.19 -25.41 -11.13
C LYS A 74 -3.75 -25.91 -11.16
N SER A 75 -2.98 -25.59 -12.20
CA SER A 75 -1.58 -26.04 -12.31
C SER A 75 -0.60 -25.29 -11.38
N VAL A 76 -1.03 -24.15 -10.83
CA VAL A 76 -0.23 -23.28 -9.96
C VAL A 76 -0.99 -23.00 -8.65
N ALA A 77 -1.98 -23.84 -8.30
CA ALA A 77 -2.89 -23.59 -7.18
C ALA A 77 -2.14 -23.41 -5.86
N SER A 78 -1.17 -24.26 -5.57
CA SER A 78 -0.35 -24.16 -4.35
C SER A 78 0.51 -22.89 -4.31
N ILE A 79 1.03 -22.42 -5.46
CA ILE A 79 1.75 -21.13 -5.52
C ILE A 79 0.77 -19.99 -5.26
N CYS A 80 -0.41 -20.02 -5.87
CA CYS A 80 -1.46 -19.03 -5.64
C CYS A 80 -1.87 -18.97 -4.16
N ASP A 81 -2.14 -20.11 -3.53
CA ASP A 81 -2.53 -20.18 -2.12
C ASP A 81 -1.45 -19.61 -1.21
N ARG A 82 -0.18 -19.90 -1.49
CA ARG A 82 0.97 -19.34 -0.76
C ARG A 82 1.04 -17.82 -0.87
N VAL A 83 0.91 -17.28 -2.08
CA VAL A 83 0.91 -15.84 -2.33
C VAL A 83 -0.27 -15.19 -1.60
N VAL A 84 -1.47 -15.77 -1.68
CA VAL A 84 -2.67 -15.24 -1.03
C VAL A 84 -2.50 -15.23 0.49
N ASN A 85 -2.03 -16.31 1.09
CA ASN A 85 -1.85 -16.40 2.54
C ASN A 85 -0.77 -15.43 3.05
N ALA A 86 0.35 -15.32 2.31
CA ALA A 86 1.42 -14.37 2.62
C ALA A 86 1.00 -12.90 2.44
N SER A 87 0.02 -12.62 1.57
CA SER A 87 -0.44 -11.25 1.27
C SER A 87 -1.33 -10.60 2.32
N GLY A 88 -1.61 -11.25 3.46
CA GLY A 88 -2.27 -10.55 4.57
C GLY A 88 -3.20 -11.38 5.47
N GLU A 89 -2.84 -12.61 5.84
CA GLU A 89 -3.62 -13.35 6.84
C GLU A 89 -3.61 -12.72 8.25
N SER A 90 -2.65 -11.84 8.57
CA SER A 90 -2.52 -11.25 9.91
C SER A 90 -2.04 -9.80 9.86
N GLY A 91 -2.98 -8.84 9.96
CA GLY A 91 -2.65 -7.42 10.03
C GLY A 91 -3.85 -6.48 9.86
N LEU A 92 -3.55 -5.17 9.76
CA LEU A 92 -4.50 -4.11 9.40
C LEU A 92 -5.02 -4.26 7.96
N ILE A 93 -4.22 -4.90 7.10
CA ILE A 93 -4.50 -5.15 5.71
C ILE A 93 -4.84 -6.63 5.57
N LYS A 94 -6.09 -6.92 5.22
CA LYS A 94 -6.60 -8.28 5.05
C LYS A 94 -6.99 -8.50 3.61
N ASN A 95 -6.69 -9.70 3.12
CA ASN A 95 -7.15 -10.21 1.84
C ASN A 95 -6.96 -9.21 0.67
N ILE A 96 -5.72 -8.74 0.46
CA ILE A 96 -5.37 -7.88 -0.70
C ILE A 96 -5.80 -8.55 -2.02
N TYR A 97 -5.77 -9.89 -2.05
CA TYR A 97 -6.30 -10.68 -3.14
C TYR A 97 -7.80 -10.44 -3.41
N ASP A 98 -8.65 -10.47 -2.37
CA ASP A 98 -10.09 -10.23 -2.50
C ASP A 98 -10.40 -8.78 -2.88
N ALA A 99 -9.48 -7.84 -2.57
CA ALA A 99 -9.59 -6.44 -2.96
C ALA A 99 -9.29 -6.19 -4.46
N GLY A 100 -8.92 -7.22 -5.23
CA GLY A 100 -8.71 -7.13 -6.68
C GLY A 100 -7.26 -7.22 -7.15
N MET A 101 -6.35 -7.73 -6.32
CA MET A 101 -4.96 -7.98 -6.75
C MET A 101 -4.90 -9.08 -7.81
N VAL A 102 -4.19 -8.79 -8.90
CA VAL A 102 -3.91 -9.73 -9.99
C VAL A 102 -2.55 -10.38 -9.78
N ILE A 103 -2.53 -11.71 -9.73
CA ILE A 103 -1.32 -12.51 -9.62
C ILE A 103 -1.04 -13.16 -10.97
N SER A 104 0.17 -12.95 -11.49
CA SER A 104 0.66 -13.59 -12.72
C SER A 104 1.99 -14.29 -12.45
N ILE A 105 2.11 -15.51 -12.95
CA ILE A 105 3.27 -16.39 -12.77
C ILE A 105 3.78 -16.73 -14.16
N SER A 106 5.07 -16.52 -14.39
CA SER A 106 5.74 -16.80 -15.66
C SER A 106 6.92 -17.75 -15.43
N VAL A 107 6.95 -18.82 -16.22
CA VAL A 107 8.06 -19.77 -16.31
C VAL A 107 8.36 -19.97 -17.81
N PRO A 108 9.29 -19.18 -18.39
CA PRO A 108 9.47 -19.13 -19.84
C PRO A 108 10.09 -20.41 -20.42
N ASP A 109 11.09 -20.97 -19.76
CA ASP A 109 11.89 -22.07 -20.29
C ASP A 109 11.58 -23.42 -19.65
N GLY A 110 10.58 -23.48 -18.77
CA GLY A 110 10.19 -24.69 -18.04
C GLY A 110 10.88 -24.84 -16.68
N ALA A 111 10.36 -25.79 -15.92
CA ALA A 111 10.69 -26.05 -14.52
C ALA A 111 11.99 -26.85 -14.35
N CYS A 112 13.16 -26.18 -14.40
CA CYS A 112 14.46 -26.82 -14.15
C CYS A 112 15.38 -25.91 -13.34
N GLU A 113 16.36 -26.50 -12.65
CA GLU A 113 17.41 -25.77 -11.93
C GLU A 113 18.15 -24.79 -12.86
N GLY A 114 18.45 -23.60 -12.35
CA GLY A 114 19.11 -22.54 -13.12
C GLY A 114 18.19 -21.70 -14.02
N ARG A 115 16.90 -22.04 -14.12
CA ARG A 115 15.90 -21.22 -14.81
C ARG A 115 15.12 -20.35 -13.82
N SER A 116 14.75 -19.16 -14.25
CA SER A 116 14.00 -18.23 -13.41
C SER A 116 12.50 -18.50 -13.45
N ILE A 117 11.86 -18.44 -12.28
CA ILE A 117 10.42 -18.23 -12.15
C ILE A 117 10.18 -16.75 -11.81
N THR A 118 9.16 -16.15 -12.42
CA THR A 118 8.78 -14.77 -12.14
C THR A 118 7.35 -14.75 -11.63
N VAL A 119 7.16 -14.17 -10.44
CA VAL A 119 5.84 -13.91 -9.85
C VAL A 119 5.64 -12.40 -9.85
N SER A 120 4.60 -11.94 -10.54
CA SER A 120 4.25 -10.52 -10.63
C SER A 120 2.87 -10.31 -10.00
N LEU A 121 2.82 -9.36 -9.07
CA LEU A 121 1.61 -8.93 -8.40
C LEU A 121 1.28 -7.52 -8.84
N VAL A 122 0.02 -7.29 -9.17
CA VAL A 122 -0.50 -5.97 -9.54
C VAL A 122 -1.72 -5.70 -8.70
N TYR A 123 -1.72 -4.56 -8.02
CA TYR A 123 -2.85 -4.11 -7.21
C TYR A 123 -3.03 -2.61 -7.41
N ASP A 124 -4.28 -2.21 -7.65
CA ASP A 124 -4.65 -0.80 -7.74
C ASP A 124 -5.00 -0.31 -6.33
N TYR A 125 -4.16 0.52 -5.74
CA TYR A 125 -4.33 1.00 -4.37
C TYR A 125 -5.27 2.21 -4.37
N PRO A 126 -6.47 2.12 -3.75
CA PRO A 126 -7.34 3.27 -3.60
C PRO A 126 -6.75 4.22 -2.55
N VAL A 127 -6.53 5.47 -2.93
CA VAL A 127 -6.08 6.50 -1.99
C VAL A 127 -7.23 6.78 -1.02
N SER A 128 -6.98 6.67 0.29
CA SER A 128 -8.03 6.87 1.30
C SER A 128 -8.45 8.34 1.42
N MET A 129 -7.58 9.26 1.02
CA MET A 129 -7.80 10.70 1.09
C MET A 129 -7.92 11.28 -0.32
N PRO A 130 -9.01 12.00 -0.63
CA PRO A 130 -9.11 12.75 -1.89
C PRO A 130 -8.20 13.98 -1.93
#